data_AF-A0A349YEY5-F1
#
_entry.id   AF-A0A349YEY5-F1
#
_cell.length_a   1.000
_cell.length_b   1.000
_cell.length_c   1.000
_cell.angle_alpha   90.00
_cell.angle_beta   90.00
_cell.angle_gamma   90.00
#
_symmetry.space_group_name_H-M   'P 1'
#
loop_
_entity.id
_entity.type
_entity.pdbx_description
1 polymer ?
#
loop_
_entity_poly.entity_id
_entity_poly.type
_entity_poly.pdbx_seq_one_letter_code
_entity_poly.pdbx_strand_id
1 'polypeptide(L)'
;MNNSQTPASTAGPYEQLMRLGTEVELDTPSGRAALNLAPIKKLIDSLIDAGLGDAVKQACWHPTTLSAGQLVRQATDAVLTSNDQEATFRLDLFVMPVILVVGAQKSITLSTVLSDVNALSSVFESLGVLGHCKNFGLANCLTDYEVLHEHPLESWRLSGQYSDSKSVAILDFPENPIEGSSGSETAHLRFLCGVALSPMSAPSIFETAGDIGRWGMKFAEIVSAQLSTADCSVLAIPRSPRPLIKSLEEGYWAVREVGFQLFASNALNHARLKFGEPEVFIDSSAGGKVLTRLSSLFDDSFDRTYDFPVAPYESHDQVLASIDEFLREIGVQRYQLKVAGGEGQFVNCEA
;
A
#
# COMPACT_ATOMS: atom_id res chain seq x y z
N MET A 1 48.88 21.97 24.60
CA MET A 1 48.30 21.88 23.25
C MET A 1 47.64 20.52 23.14
N ASN A 2 46.36 20.41 23.55
CA ASN A 2 45.57 19.19 23.40
C ASN A 2 44.71 19.34 22.15
N ASN A 3 45.04 18.60 21.11
CA ASN A 3 44.17 18.40 19.96
C ASN A 3 43.12 17.35 20.35
N SER A 4 41.94 17.82 20.75
CA SER A 4 40.74 17.01 20.88
C SER A 4 40.23 16.71 19.47
N GLN A 5 40.70 15.63 18.86
CA GLN A 5 39.99 15.03 17.73
C GLN A 5 38.73 14.36 18.28
N THR A 6 37.60 15.02 18.08
CA THR A 6 36.28 14.41 18.21
C THR A 6 36.22 13.21 17.27
N PRO A 7 35.89 11.99 17.73
CA PRO A 7 35.70 10.88 16.82
C PRO A 7 34.52 11.22 15.90
N ALA A 8 34.73 11.13 14.58
CA ALA A 8 33.64 11.17 13.62
C ALA A 8 32.66 10.07 13.99
N SER A 9 31.47 10.44 14.45
CA SER A 9 30.36 9.50 14.63
C SER A 9 30.10 8.87 13.27
N THR A 10 30.48 7.61 13.10
CA THR A 10 30.09 6.82 11.92
C THR A 10 28.59 6.62 12.03
N ALA A 11 27.82 7.48 11.36
CA ALA A 11 26.38 7.36 11.25
C ALA A 11 26.01 5.91 10.88
N GLY A 12 25.01 5.32 11.54
CA GLY A 12 24.57 3.96 11.25
C GLY A 12 23.91 3.84 9.87
N PRO A 13 23.63 2.61 9.41
CA PRO A 13 23.03 2.37 8.09
C PRO A 13 21.77 3.19 7.80
N TYR A 14 20.88 3.29 8.78
CA TYR A 14 19.66 4.09 8.70
C TYR A 14 19.96 5.58 8.55
N GLU A 15 20.83 6.14 9.40
CA GLU A 15 21.18 7.57 9.35
C GLU A 15 21.88 7.94 8.03
N GLN A 16 22.67 7.03 7.47
CA GLN A 16 23.30 7.23 6.16
C GLN A 16 22.26 7.31 5.03
N LEU A 17 21.25 6.42 5.02
CA LEU A 17 20.17 6.45 4.04
C LEU A 17 19.35 7.74 4.15
N MET A 18 19.01 8.18 5.37
CA MET A 18 18.27 9.42 5.61
C MET A 18 19.05 10.66 5.16
N ARG A 19 20.36 10.68 5.43
CA ARG A 19 21.23 11.77 4.99
C ARG A 19 21.28 11.84 3.46
N LEU A 20 21.51 10.72 2.78
CA LEU A 20 21.55 10.67 1.31
C LEU A 20 20.20 11.07 0.68
N GLY A 21 19.08 10.63 1.25
CA GLY A 21 17.75 11.04 0.79
C GLY A 21 17.56 12.56 0.87
N THR A 22 18.02 13.18 1.95
CA THR A 22 17.94 14.64 2.13
C THR A 22 18.90 15.39 1.19
N GLU A 23 20.11 14.88 0.97
CA GLU A 23 21.10 15.48 0.06
C GLU A 23 20.59 15.49 -1.40
N VAL A 24 19.99 14.38 -1.87
CA VAL A 24 19.42 14.28 -3.23
C VAL A 24 18.27 15.27 -3.44
N GLU A 25 17.45 15.52 -2.41
CA GLU A 25 16.39 16.53 -2.46
C GLU A 25 16.96 17.95 -2.63
N LEU A 26 18.00 18.30 -1.87
CA LEU A 26 18.63 19.62 -1.90
C LEU A 26 19.37 19.93 -3.22
N ASP A 27 19.99 18.91 -3.82
CA ASP A 27 20.75 19.05 -5.07
C ASP A 27 19.87 19.10 -6.33
N THR A 28 18.55 19.00 -6.18
CA THR A 28 17.62 19.03 -7.32
C THR A 28 17.17 20.46 -7.63
N PRO A 29 17.65 21.11 -8.72
CA PRO A 29 17.15 22.42 -9.10
C PRO A 29 15.66 22.35 -9.42
N SER A 30 14.95 23.43 -9.11
CA SER A 30 13.49 23.58 -9.29
C SER A 30 13.09 23.47 -10.77
N GLY A 31 13.04 22.25 -11.31
CA GLY A 31 12.67 21.97 -12.69
C GLY A 31 13.20 20.63 -13.20
N ARG A 32 12.30 19.66 -13.40
CA ARG A 32 12.31 18.48 -14.31
C ARG A 32 13.63 17.72 -14.58
N ALA A 33 14.70 17.89 -13.81
CA ALA A 33 15.85 16.99 -13.85
C ALA A 33 15.47 15.67 -13.17
N ALA A 34 15.81 14.53 -13.78
CA ALA A 34 15.59 13.23 -13.17
C ALA A 34 16.45 13.12 -11.89
N LEU A 35 15.81 12.78 -10.77
CA LEU A 35 16.47 12.57 -9.48
C LEU A 35 17.57 11.50 -9.62
N ASN A 36 18.80 11.83 -9.25
CA ASN A 36 19.89 10.86 -9.29
C ASN A 36 19.84 9.94 -8.06
N LEU A 37 19.12 8.82 -8.19
CA LEU A 37 19.00 7.81 -7.14
C LEU A 37 20.22 6.88 -7.01
N ALA A 38 21.24 7.01 -7.87
CA ALA A 38 22.36 6.08 -7.90
C ALA A 38 23.12 5.93 -6.56
N PRO A 39 23.40 7.00 -5.79
CA PRO A 39 24.06 6.87 -4.48
C PRO A 39 23.21 6.09 -3.47
N ILE A 40 21.89 6.35 -3.45
CA ILE A 40 20.95 5.66 -2.55
C ILE A 40 20.87 4.17 -2.92
N LYS A 41 20.70 3.85 -4.21
CA LYS A 41 20.66 2.47 -4.71
C LYS A 41 21.92 1.69 -4.34
N LYS A 42 23.10 2.28 -4.55
CA LYS A 42 24.38 1.64 -4.21
C LYS A 42 24.51 1.33 -2.71
N LEU A 43 24.05 2.24 -1.85
CA LEU A 43 24.05 1.99 -0.41
C LEU A 43 23.06 0.88 -0.05
N ILE A 44 21.83 0.91 -0.57
CA ILE A 44 20.82 -0.13 -0.34
C ILE A 44 21.36 -1.50 -0.76
N ASP A 45 21.95 -1.61 -1.97
CA ASP A 45 22.56 -2.85 -2.44
C ASP A 45 23.61 -3.38 -1.46
N SER A 46 24.52 -2.51 -1.02
CA SER A 46 25.58 -2.88 -0.07
C SER A 46 25.03 -3.32 1.28
N LEU A 47 23.93 -2.71 1.74
CA LEU A 47 23.28 -3.07 3.01
C LEU A 47 22.55 -4.40 2.92
N ILE A 48 21.80 -4.66 1.84
CA ILE A 48 21.14 -5.95 1.62
C ILE A 48 22.19 -7.06 1.49
N ASP A 49 23.29 -6.83 0.77
CA ASP A 49 24.40 -7.80 0.67
C ASP A 49 25.10 -8.08 2.00
N ALA A 50 25.06 -7.12 2.92
CA ALA A 50 25.58 -7.28 4.28
C ALA A 50 24.56 -7.89 5.26
N GLY A 51 23.35 -8.23 4.83
CA GLY A 51 22.27 -8.73 5.69
C GLY A 51 21.67 -7.66 6.60
N LEU A 52 21.72 -6.39 6.18
CA LEU A 52 21.23 -5.22 6.91
C LEU A 52 19.93 -4.66 6.29
N GLY A 53 19.11 -5.51 5.65
CA GLY A 53 17.85 -5.14 5.03
C GLY A 53 16.84 -4.49 5.98
N ASP A 54 16.88 -4.81 7.28
CA ASP A 54 16.01 -4.18 8.28
C ASP A 54 16.28 -2.67 8.43
N ALA A 55 17.53 -2.21 8.27
CA ALA A 55 17.83 -0.79 8.27
C ALA A 55 17.24 -0.08 7.03
N VAL A 56 17.19 -0.77 5.89
CA VAL A 56 16.53 -0.29 4.67
C VAL A 56 15.02 -0.21 4.89
N LYS A 57 14.39 -1.24 5.48
CA LYS A 57 12.96 -1.21 5.82
C LYS A 57 12.64 -0.08 6.80
N GLN A 58 13.47 0.10 7.84
CA GLN A 58 13.31 1.22 8.78
C GLN A 58 13.36 2.56 8.05
N ALA A 59 14.30 2.74 7.12
CA ALA A 59 14.39 3.93 6.29
C ALA A 59 13.17 4.13 5.36
N CYS A 60 12.58 3.04 4.86
CA CYS A 60 11.35 3.09 4.06
C CYS A 60 10.13 3.54 4.88
N TRP A 61 9.96 2.99 6.09
CA TRP A 61 8.70 3.05 6.85
C TRP A 61 8.72 3.99 8.05
N HIS A 62 9.89 4.38 8.52
CA HIS A 62 10.07 5.35 9.61
C HIS A 62 11.09 6.42 9.20
N PRO A 63 10.86 7.16 8.10
CA PRO A 63 11.83 8.12 7.63
C PRO A 63 11.87 9.37 8.52
N THR A 64 13.02 10.07 8.51
CA THR A 64 13.15 11.38 9.17
C THR A 64 12.37 12.49 8.46
N THR A 65 12.21 12.39 7.14
CA THR A 65 11.40 13.28 6.31
C THR A 65 10.61 12.48 5.29
N LEU A 66 9.43 12.98 4.89
CA LEU A 66 8.57 12.30 3.91
C LEU A 66 9.29 12.12 2.56
N SER A 67 9.97 13.16 2.09
CA SER A 67 10.74 13.16 0.84
C SER A 67 11.86 12.12 0.85
N ALA A 68 12.67 12.06 1.92
CA ALA A 68 13.75 11.08 2.02
C ALA A 68 13.20 9.65 2.03
N GLY A 69 12.11 9.40 2.75
CA GLY A 69 11.43 8.11 2.76
C GLY A 69 10.94 7.71 1.37
N GLN A 70 10.32 8.64 0.63
CA GLN A 70 9.85 8.39 -0.74
C GLN A 70 11.00 7.98 -1.68
N LEU A 71 12.14 8.69 -1.62
CA LEU A 71 13.32 8.38 -2.43
C LEU A 71 13.92 7.01 -2.07
N VAL A 72 13.99 6.68 -0.77
CA VAL A 72 14.48 5.38 -0.30
C VAL A 72 13.54 4.25 -0.75
N ARG A 73 12.22 4.42 -0.64
CA ARG A 73 11.25 3.41 -1.12
C ARG A 73 11.38 3.16 -2.61
N GLN A 74 11.46 4.22 -3.41
CA GLN A 74 11.67 4.12 -4.87
C GLN A 74 13.01 3.45 -5.23
N ALA A 75 14.09 3.82 -4.54
CA ALA A 75 15.39 3.21 -4.75
C ALA A 75 15.43 1.73 -4.33
N THR A 76 14.72 1.37 -3.25
CA THR A 76 14.62 -0.01 -2.76
C THR A 76 13.94 -0.90 -3.78
N ASP A 77 12.77 -0.51 -4.30
CA ASP A 77 12.11 -1.28 -5.36
C ASP A 77 12.99 -1.42 -6.59
N ALA A 78 13.66 -0.35 -7.01
CA ALA A 78 14.56 -0.40 -8.15
C ALA A 78 15.75 -1.35 -7.95
N VAL A 79 16.25 -1.50 -6.71
CA VAL A 79 17.26 -2.49 -6.33
C VAL A 79 16.67 -3.90 -6.35
N LEU A 80 15.50 -4.11 -5.74
CA LEU A 80 14.85 -5.42 -5.67
C LEU A 80 14.45 -5.96 -7.05
N THR A 81 14.10 -5.08 -7.98
CA THR A 81 13.76 -5.44 -9.37
C THR A 81 14.95 -5.36 -10.33
N SER A 82 16.15 -5.03 -9.81
CA SER A 82 17.35 -5.00 -10.65
C SER A 82 17.67 -6.41 -11.11
N ASN A 83 17.92 -6.57 -12.41
CA ASN A 83 18.32 -7.83 -12.99
C ASN A 83 19.79 -7.73 -13.41
N ASP A 84 20.49 -8.86 -13.41
CA ASP A 84 21.86 -8.94 -13.92
C ASP A 84 21.90 -8.55 -15.40
N GLN A 85 22.79 -7.61 -15.76
CA GLN A 85 22.92 -7.13 -17.14
C GLN A 85 23.38 -8.22 -18.11
N GLU A 86 24.01 -9.27 -17.60
CA GLU A 86 24.45 -10.42 -18.41
C GLU A 86 23.36 -11.51 -18.53
N ALA A 87 22.24 -11.38 -17.81
CA ALA A 87 21.16 -12.37 -17.86
C ALA A 87 20.37 -12.30 -19.17
N THR A 88 20.02 -13.48 -19.72
CA THR A 88 19.19 -13.58 -20.94
C THR A 88 17.72 -13.29 -20.64
N PHE A 89 17.29 -13.58 -19.41
CA PHE A 89 15.93 -13.40 -18.94
C PHE A 89 15.90 -12.53 -17.69
N ARG A 90 14.76 -11.86 -17.51
CA ARG A 90 14.41 -11.15 -16.28
C ARG A 90 13.28 -11.87 -15.56
N LEU A 91 13.37 -11.92 -14.23
CA LEU A 91 12.28 -12.36 -13.36
C LEU A 91 11.71 -11.13 -12.64
N ASP A 92 10.49 -10.75 -13.00
CA ASP A 92 9.78 -9.68 -12.32
C ASP A 92 8.87 -10.31 -11.24
N LEU A 93 9.34 -10.30 -9.99
CA LEU A 93 8.49 -10.59 -8.83
C LEU A 93 7.55 -9.41 -8.60
N PHE A 94 6.25 -9.66 -8.60
CA PHE A 94 5.25 -8.63 -8.36
C PHE A 94 4.33 -9.01 -7.21
N VAL A 95 3.81 -7.96 -6.59
CA VAL A 95 2.78 -8.02 -5.58
C VAL A 95 1.61 -7.18 -6.08
N MET A 96 0.40 -7.65 -5.82
CA MET A 96 -0.81 -7.00 -6.26
C MET A 96 -1.73 -6.80 -5.06
N PRO A 97 -1.93 -5.55 -4.59
CA PRO A 97 -2.88 -5.26 -3.53
C PRO A 97 -4.30 -5.64 -3.96
N VAL A 98 -5.03 -6.32 -3.08
CA VAL A 98 -6.43 -6.69 -3.24
C VAL A 98 -7.16 -6.28 -1.97
N ILE A 99 -7.98 -5.24 -2.06
CA ILE A 99 -8.81 -4.80 -0.96
C ILE A 99 -10.08 -5.65 -0.99
N LEU A 100 -10.32 -6.42 0.06
CA LEU A 100 -11.49 -7.27 0.23
C LEU A 100 -12.47 -6.55 1.15
N VAL A 101 -13.60 -6.11 0.61
CA VAL A 101 -14.72 -5.64 1.42
C VAL A 101 -15.56 -6.86 1.80
N VAL A 102 -15.55 -7.18 3.09
CA VAL A 102 -16.19 -8.37 3.65
C VAL A 102 -17.41 -7.94 4.45
N GLY A 103 -18.58 -8.43 4.06
CA GLY A 103 -19.84 -8.29 4.79
C GLY A 103 -20.30 -9.65 5.29
N ALA A 104 -20.41 -9.81 6.61
CA ALA A 104 -20.76 -11.09 7.23
C ALA A 104 -22.08 -11.00 8.00
N GLN A 105 -22.97 -11.97 7.81
CA GLN A 105 -24.25 -12.06 8.55
C GLN A 105 -24.08 -12.66 9.95
N LYS A 106 -22.98 -13.39 10.17
CA LYS A 106 -22.58 -14.01 11.43
C LYS A 106 -21.07 -13.84 11.60
N SER A 107 -20.55 -14.14 12.78
CA SER A 107 -19.10 -14.28 12.95
C SER A 107 -18.58 -15.44 12.10
N ILE A 108 -17.52 -15.19 11.33
CA ILE A 108 -16.95 -16.14 10.38
C ILE A 108 -15.42 -16.05 10.38
N THR A 109 -14.78 -17.14 9.93
CA THR A 109 -13.39 -17.14 9.51
C THR A 109 -13.37 -17.42 8.02
N LEU A 110 -12.96 -16.43 7.23
CA LEU A 110 -12.92 -16.48 5.77
C LEU A 110 -11.52 -16.89 5.32
N SER A 111 -11.43 -18.03 4.62
CA SER A 111 -10.18 -18.46 3.97
C SER A 111 -9.72 -17.45 2.93
N THR A 112 -8.40 -17.28 2.79
CA THR A 112 -7.81 -16.39 1.78
C THR A 112 -7.07 -17.17 0.69
N VAL A 113 -7.35 -18.47 0.57
CA VAL A 113 -6.81 -19.34 -0.48
C VAL A 113 -7.80 -19.45 -1.63
N LEU A 114 -7.32 -19.13 -2.83
CA LEU A 114 -8.05 -19.29 -4.08
C LEU A 114 -8.02 -20.77 -4.50
N SER A 115 -9.19 -21.35 -4.70
CA SER A 115 -9.35 -22.75 -5.10
C SER A 115 -9.04 -22.99 -6.58
N ASP A 116 -9.23 -21.99 -7.43
CA ASP A 116 -8.94 -22.02 -8.86
C ASP A 116 -8.11 -20.80 -9.29
N VAL A 117 -6.79 -20.90 -9.10
CA VAL A 117 -5.83 -19.89 -9.57
C VAL A 117 -5.69 -19.88 -11.11
N ASN A 118 -6.11 -20.94 -11.80
CA ASN A 118 -6.04 -21.01 -13.26
C ASN A 118 -7.10 -20.11 -13.92
N ALA A 119 -8.28 -19.98 -13.32
CA ALA A 119 -9.27 -18.99 -13.73
C ALA A 119 -8.70 -17.57 -13.68
N LEU A 120 -7.93 -17.25 -12.64
CA LEU A 120 -7.27 -15.96 -12.51
C LEU A 120 -6.13 -15.77 -13.52
N SER A 121 -5.32 -16.81 -13.71
CA SER A 121 -4.25 -16.83 -14.72
C SER A 121 -4.81 -16.59 -16.13
N SER A 122 -5.98 -17.15 -16.44
CA SER A 122 -6.67 -16.94 -17.71
C SER A 122 -7.07 -15.47 -17.93
N VAL A 123 -7.49 -14.76 -16.87
CA VAL A 123 -7.75 -13.31 -16.93
C VAL A 123 -6.46 -12.52 -17.15
N PHE A 124 -5.39 -12.88 -16.45
CA PHE A 124 -4.08 -12.23 -16.60
C PHE A 124 -3.59 -12.31 -18.04
N GLU A 125 -3.69 -13.49 -18.65
CA GLU A 125 -3.26 -13.71 -20.02
C GLU A 125 -4.19 -13.05 -21.05
N SER A 126 -5.52 -13.25 -20.92
CA SER A 126 -6.48 -12.81 -21.93
C SER A 126 -6.71 -11.30 -21.97
N LEU A 127 -6.61 -10.64 -20.81
CA LEU A 127 -6.83 -9.20 -20.68
C LEU A 127 -5.53 -8.39 -20.53
N GLY A 128 -4.37 -9.07 -20.57
CA GLY A 128 -3.05 -8.43 -20.57
C GLY A 128 -2.74 -7.69 -19.26
N VAL A 129 -3.06 -8.30 -18.11
CA VAL A 129 -2.78 -7.70 -16.79
C VAL A 129 -1.28 -7.39 -16.65
N LEU A 130 -0.43 -8.30 -17.14
CA LEU A 130 1.03 -8.17 -17.16
C LEU A 130 1.55 -7.71 -18.54
N GLY A 131 0.75 -6.96 -19.28
CA GLY A 131 1.07 -6.51 -20.63
C GLY A 131 1.18 -7.67 -21.62
N HIS A 132 2.35 -7.81 -22.25
CA HIS A 132 2.61 -8.87 -23.23
C HIS A 132 3.15 -10.16 -22.60
N CYS A 133 3.42 -10.18 -21.29
CA CYS A 133 3.96 -11.35 -20.63
C CYS A 133 2.90 -12.44 -20.47
N LYS A 134 3.17 -13.61 -21.05
CA LYS A 134 2.34 -14.82 -20.94
C LYS A 134 2.99 -15.94 -20.14
N ASN A 135 4.23 -15.75 -19.72
CA ASN A 135 4.98 -16.72 -18.94
C ASN A 135 5.10 -16.22 -17.51
N PHE A 136 4.10 -16.56 -16.69
CA PHE A 136 4.02 -16.11 -15.31
C PHE A 136 3.41 -17.21 -14.42
N GLY A 137 3.66 -17.10 -13.13
CA GLY A 137 3.04 -17.89 -12.08
C GLY A 137 2.37 -17.00 -11.05
N LEU A 138 1.25 -17.47 -10.50
CA LEU A 138 0.53 -16.81 -9.41
C LEU A 138 0.54 -17.73 -8.19
N ALA A 139 0.76 -17.15 -7.01
CA ALA A 139 0.42 -17.81 -5.76
C ALA A 139 -1.11 -17.96 -5.67
N ASN A 140 -1.59 -19.04 -5.08
CA ASN A 140 -3.02 -19.23 -4.82
C ASN A 140 -3.45 -18.65 -3.47
N CYS A 141 -2.52 -18.36 -2.56
CA CYS A 141 -2.81 -17.74 -1.28
C CYS A 141 -2.75 -16.20 -1.38
N LEU A 142 -3.81 -15.53 -0.93
CA LEU A 142 -3.79 -14.10 -0.71
C LEU A 142 -3.23 -13.84 0.70
N THR A 143 -1.99 -13.35 0.75
CA THR A 143 -1.27 -13.11 2.02
C THR A 143 -1.59 -11.73 2.59
N ASP A 144 -1.22 -11.47 3.86
CA ASP A 144 -1.48 -10.20 4.53
C ASP A 144 -0.29 -9.22 4.41
N TYR A 145 -0.48 -8.04 4.97
CA TYR A 145 0.52 -6.97 4.93
C TYR A 145 1.73 -7.32 5.79
N GLU A 146 1.50 -7.85 6.98
CA GLU A 146 2.51 -8.17 7.99
C GLU A 146 3.48 -9.22 7.47
N VAL A 147 3.01 -10.29 6.83
CA VAL A 147 3.88 -11.33 6.25
C VAL A 147 4.84 -10.75 5.21
N LEU A 148 4.35 -9.89 4.31
CA LEU A 148 5.19 -9.28 3.28
C LEU A 148 6.12 -8.19 3.84
N HIS A 149 5.63 -7.40 4.79
CA HIS A 149 6.39 -6.33 5.43
C HIS A 149 7.56 -6.87 6.27
N GLU A 150 7.34 -7.98 6.97
CA GLU A 150 8.36 -8.64 7.80
C GLU A 150 9.33 -9.49 6.96
N HIS A 151 8.96 -9.88 5.74
CA HIS A 151 9.81 -10.72 4.89
C HIS A 151 11.20 -10.09 4.63
N PRO A 152 12.31 -10.83 4.79
CA PRO A 152 13.65 -10.29 4.55
C PRO A 152 13.86 -9.81 3.11
N LEU A 153 14.45 -8.62 2.94
CA LEU A 153 14.70 -8.05 1.61
C LEU A 153 15.74 -8.87 0.83
N GLU A 154 16.67 -9.49 1.54
CA GLU A 154 17.68 -10.41 1.02
C GLU A 154 17.01 -11.61 0.34
N SER A 155 16.07 -12.24 1.04
CA SER A 155 15.30 -13.38 0.51
C SER A 155 14.51 -12.98 -0.73
N TRP A 156 13.84 -11.82 -0.69
CA TRP A 156 13.11 -11.29 -1.83
C TRP A 156 14.03 -11.07 -3.04
N ARG A 157 15.17 -10.41 -2.84
CA ARG A 157 16.17 -10.15 -3.88
C ARG A 157 16.71 -11.46 -4.47
N LEU A 158 17.04 -12.44 -3.63
CA LEU A 158 17.54 -13.75 -4.07
C LEU A 158 16.50 -14.51 -4.92
N SER A 159 15.23 -14.43 -4.58
CA SER A 159 14.15 -15.05 -5.37
C SER A 159 13.89 -14.36 -6.70
N GLY A 160 14.22 -13.08 -6.83
CA GLY A 160 14.12 -12.31 -8.08
C GLY A 160 15.30 -12.50 -9.03
N GLN A 161 16.39 -13.13 -8.59
CA GLN A 161 17.57 -13.34 -9.43
C GLN A 161 17.43 -14.62 -10.26
N TYR A 162 17.33 -14.46 -11.59
CA TYR A 162 17.40 -15.60 -12.51
C TYR A 162 18.85 -16.11 -12.63
N SER A 163 19.06 -17.41 -12.46
CA SER A 163 20.36 -18.05 -12.73
C SER A 163 20.14 -19.45 -13.30
N ASP A 164 20.71 -19.72 -14.48
CA ASP A 164 20.60 -21.02 -15.17
C ASP A 164 21.13 -22.22 -14.35
N SER A 165 21.89 -21.96 -13.28
CA SER A 165 22.61 -22.98 -12.51
C SER A 165 22.18 -23.11 -11.04
N LYS A 166 21.25 -22.28 -10.55
CA LYS A 166 20.81 -22.28 -9.15
C LYS A 166 19.35 -22.67 -9.02
N SER A 167 19.03 -23.39 -7.94
CA SER A 167 17.64 -23.53 -7.50
C SER A 167 17.09 -22.15 -7.14
N VAL A 168 16.00 -21.74 -7.79
CA VAL A 168 15.28 -20.51 -7.44
C VAL A 168 14.80 -20.63 -5.99
N ALA A 169 15.12 -19.65 -5.16
CA ALA A 169 14.61 -19.60 -3.79
C ALA A 169 13.08 -19.45 -3.82
N ILE A 170 12.37 -20.38 -3.18
CA ILE A 170 10.91 -20.38 -3.15
C ILE A 170 10.44 -19.34 -2.15
N LEU A 171 9.61 -18.40 -2.60
CA LEU A 171 8.80 -17.56 -1.73
C LEU A 171 7.48 -18.29 -1.47
N ASP A 172 7.27 -18.70 -0.23
CA ASP A 172 6.03 -19.32 0.23
C ASP A 172 5.49 -18.50 1.40
N PHE A 173 4.19 -18.21 1.37
CA PHE A 173 3.53 -17.35 2.33
C PHE A 173 2.35 -18.10 2.96
N PRO A 174 2.23 -18.10 4.30
CA PRO A 174 1.15 -18.80 4.97
C PRO A 174 -0.21 -18.19 4.63
N GLU A 175 -1.25 -19.01 4.81
CA GLU A 175 -2.62 -18.52 4.84
C GLU A 175 -2.83 -17.64 6.08
N ASN A 176 -3.39 -16.46 5.87
CA ASN A 176 -3.84 -15.55 6.92
C ASN A 176 -5.34 -15.24 6.74
N PRO A 177 -6.22 -16.08 7.31
CA PRO A 177 -7.66 -15.95 7.20
C PRO A 177 -8.16 -14.59 7.70
N ILE A 178 -9.36 -14.20 7.26
CA ILE A 178 -10.04 -12.98 7.72
C ILE A 178 -11.09 -13.35 8.76
N GLU A 179 -11.00 -12.74 9.94
CA GLU A 179 -12.08 -12.81 10.94
C GLU A 179 -13.13 -11.75 10.64
N GLY A 180 -14.35 -12.20 10.31
CA GLY A 180 -15.51 -11.34 10.05
C GLY A 180 -16.41 -11.23 11.25
N SER A 181 -16.88 -10.01 11.55
CA SER A 181 -17.88 -9.77 12.60
C SER A 181 -19.30 -9.69 12.04
N SER A 182 -20.26 -10.21 12.80
CA SER A 182 -21.67 -10.21 12.43
C SER A 182 -22.21 -8.78 12.27
N GLY A 183 -22.84 -8.50 11.13
CA GLY A 183 -23.55 -7.24 10.88
C GLY A 183 -22.64 -6.04 10.61
N SER A 184 -21.36 -6.27 10.32
CA SER A 184 -20.41 -5.22 9.90
C SER A 184 -19.87 -5.51 8.51
N GLU A 185 -19.66 -4.44 7.75
CA GLU A 185 -18.83 -4.44 6.55
C GLU A 185 -17.45 -3.90 6.90
N THR A 186 -16.39 -4.58 6.49
CA THR A 186 -15.02 -4.18 6.81
C THR A 186 -14.11 -4.38 5.60
N ALA A 187 -13.22 -3.42 5.38
CA ALA A 187 -12.20 -3.51 4.36
C ALA A 187 -10.96 -4.22 4.93
N HIS A 188 -10.47 -5.23 4.21
CA HIS A 188 -9.27 -5.98 4.54
C HIS A 188 -8.27 -5.88 3.40
N LEU A 189 -6.99 -5.72 3.73
CA LEU A 189 -5.92 -5.74 2.73
C LEU A 189 -5.36 -7.16 2.62
N ARG A 190 -5.33 -7.67 1.40
CA ARG A 190 -4.58 -8.88 1.05
C ARG A 190 -3.75 -8.64 -0.19
N PHE A 191 -2.81 -9.53 -0.46
CA PHE A 191 -1.88 -9.42 -1.57
C PHE A 191 -1.84 -10.71 -2.37
N LEU A 192 -1.98 -10.58 -3.68
CA LEU A 192 -1.67 -11.64 -4.63
C LEU A 192 -0.22 -11.49 -5.08
N CYS A 193 0.61 -12.50 -4.81
CA CYS A 193 1.99 -12.54 -5.27
C CYS A 193 2.11 -13.32 -6.57
N GLY A 194 3.03 -12.91 -7.43
CA GLY A 194 3.34 -13.63 -8.65
C GLY A 194 4.73 -13.33 -9.18
N VAL A 195 5.10 -14.07 -10.20
CA VAL A 195 6.38 -13.93 -10.91
C VAL A 195 6.13 -13.95 -12.40
N ALA A 196 6.77 -13.04 -13.13
CA ALA A 196 6.73 -12.98 -14.58
C ALA A 196 8.14 -13.19 -15.15
N LEU A 197 8.26 -14.05 -16.16
CA LEU A 197 9.51 -14.32 -16.86
C LEU A 197 9.44 -13.70 -18.26
N SER A 198 10.36 -12.78 -18.55
CA SER A 198 10.46 -12.14 -19.86
C SER A 198 11.90 -12.13 -20.36
N PRO A 199 12.16 -12.06 -21.68
CA PRO A 199 13.49 -11.77 -22.20
C PRO A 199 14.00 -10.43 -21.68
N MET A 200 15.30 -10.30 -21.44
CA MET A 200 15.90 -9.03 -20.98
C MET A 200 15.68 -7.86 -21.96
N SER A 201 15.49 -8.16 -23.25
CA SER A 201 15.17 -7.18 -24.29
C SER A 201 13.73 -6.68 -24.27
N ALA A 202 12.84 -7.32 -23.52
CA ALA A 202 11.45 -6.91 -23.39
C ALA A 202 11.28 -5.89 -22.24
N PRO A 203 10.33 -4.93 -22.36
CA PRO A 203 9.97 -4.05 -21.25
C PRO A 203 9.56 -4.82 -19.99
N SER A 204 9.72 -4.20 -18.82
CA SER A 204 9.25 -4.77 -17.56
C SER A 204 7.72 -4.82 -17.52
N ILE A 205 7.16 -5.78 -16.78
CA ILE A 205 5.72 -5.76 -16.48
C ILE A 205 5.29 -4.47 -15.76
N PHE A 206 6.19 -3.80 -15.03
CA PHE A 206 5.90 -2.55 -14.35
C PHE A 206 5.80 -1.35 -15.29
N GLU A 207 6.29 -1.48 -16.52
CA GLU A 207 6.20 -0.48 -17.58
C GLU A 207 5.00 -0.74 -18.52
N THR A 208 4.57 -2.00 -18.62
CA THR A 208 3.55 -2.45 -19.59
C THR A 208 2.28 -3.02 -18.96
N ALA A 209 2.14 -3.00 -17.64
CA ALA A 209 0.94 -3.50 -16.95
C ALA A 209 -0.33 -2.89 -17.56
N GLY A 210 -1.33 -3.74 -17.77
CA GLY A 210 -2.57 -3.33 -18.41
C GLY A 210 -3.39 -2.38 -17.53
N ASP A 211 -4.09 -1.43 -18.16
CA ASP A 211 -5.03 -0.55 -17.48
C ASP A 211 -6.08 -1.36 -16.70
N ILE A 212 -6.20 -1.09 -15.41
CA ILE A 212 -7.13 -1.76 -14.50
C ILE A 212 -8.57 -1.68 -14.97
N GLY A 213 -8.96 -0.62 -15.69
CA GLY A 213 -10.30 -0.50 -16.26
C GLY A 213 -10.68 -1.64 -17.22
N ARG A 214 -9.70 -2.34 -17.80
CA ARG A 214 -9.92 -3.44 -18.76
C ARG A 214 -10.15 -4.80 -18.11
N TRP A 215 -9.58 -5.02 -16.92
CA TRP A 215 -9.52 -6.35 -16.31
C TRP A 215 -10.04 -6.40 -14.87
N GLY A 216 -10.09 -5.25 -14.17
CA GLY A 216 -10.39 -5.16 -12.75
C GLY A 216 -11.72 -5.79 -12.36
N MET A 217 -12.76 -5.58 -13.17
CA MET A 217 -14.08 -6.18 -12.93
C MET A 217 -14.06 -7.71 -13.04
N LYS A 218 -13.38 -8.26 -14.05
CA LYS A 218 -13.28 -9.72 -14.24
C LYS A 218 -12.43 -10.38 -13.16
N PHE A 219 -11.35 -9.73 -12.75
CA PHE A 219 -10.58 -10.13 -11.58
C PHE A 219 -11.47 -10.16 -10.34
N ALA A 220 -12.20 -9.07 -10.07
CA ALA A 220 -13.07 -8.93 -8.90
C ALA A 220 -14.13 -10.03 -8.86
N GLU A 221 -14.84 -10.26 -9.97
CA GLU A 221 -15.85 -11.32 -10.09
C GLU A 221 -15.29 -12.71 -9.72
N ILE A 222 -14.12 -13.07 -10.26
CA ILE A 222 -13.51 -14.38 -10.03
C ILE A 222 -13.10 -14.55 -8.56
N VAL A 223 -12.39 -13.55 -8.00
CA VAL A 223 -11.92 -13.63 -6.61
C VAL A 223 -13.10 -13.62 -5.65
N SER A 224 -14.06 -12.71 -5.84
CA SER A 224 -15.28 -12.65 -5.03
C SER A 224 -16.08 -13.96 -5.06
N ALA A 225 -16.22 -14.60 -6.23
CA ALA A 225 -16.93 -15.86 -6.36
C ALA A 225 -16.23 -17.03 -5.63
N GLN A 226 -14.89 -17.03 -5.61
CA GLN A 226 -14.12 -18.07 -4.93
C GLN A 226 -14.10 -17.91 -3.41
N LEU A 227 -14.16 -16.67 -2.91
CA LEU A 227 -14.06 -16.38 -1.47
C LEU A 227 -15.43 -16.28 -0.78
N SER A 228 -16.48 -15.86 -1.48
CA SER A 228 -17.80 -15.69 -0.85
C SER A 228 -18.40 -17.02 -0.39
N THR A 229 -19.18 -16.98 0.70
CA THR A 229 -19.89 -18.13 1.25
C THR A 229 -21.37 -17.79 1.47
N ALA A 230 -22.17 -18.75 1.95
CA ALA A 230 -23.60 -18.50 2.22
C ALA A 230 -23.84 -17.42 3.29
N ASP A 231 -22.93 -17.29 4.26
CA ASP A 231 -23.03 -16.33 5.38
C ASP A 231 -22.13 -15.09 5.19
N CYS A 232 -21.43 -14.99 4.06
CA CYS A 232 -20.40 -13.96 3.79
C CYS A 232 -20.38 -13.51 2.33
N SER A 233 -20.54 -12.20 2.09
CA SER A 233 -20.27 -11.59 0.79
C SER A 233 -18.88 -10.95 0.77
N VAL A 234 -18.12 -11.20 -0.30
CA VAL A 234 -16.80 -10.58 -0.52
C VAL A 234 -16.85 -9.78 -1.82
N LEU A 235 -16.45 -8.50 -1.75
CA LEU A 235 -16.15 -7.69 -2.93
C LEU A 235 -14.64 -7.44 -3.00
N ALA A 236 -14.00 -7.94 -4.06
CA ALA A 236 -12.58 -7.71 -4.30
C ALA A 236 -12.37 -6.43 -5.13
N ILE A 237 -11.47 -5.57 -4.67
CA ILE A 237 -11.04 -4.33 -5.33
C ILE A 237 -9.54 -4.47 -5.62
N PRO A 238 -9.15 -4.93 -6.82
CA PRO A 238 -7.76 -5.06 -7.18
C PRO A 238 -7.07 -3.70 -7.34
N ARG A 239 -5.75 -3.68 -7.15
CA ARG A 239 -4.84 -2.63 -7.64
C ARG A 239 -3.88 -3.22 -8.67
N SER A 240 -3.14 -2.38 -9.38
CA SER A 240 -2.21 -2.88 -10.41
C SER A 240 -1.07 -3.70 -9.79
N PRO A 241 -0.49 -4.68 -10.50
CA PRO A 241 0.75 -5.32 -10.09
C PRO A 241 1.89 -4.31 -9.95
N ARG A 242 2.63 -4.37 -8.85
CA ARG A 242 3.74 -3.46 -8.54
C ARG A 242 4.90 -4.23 -7.89
N PRO A 243 6.09 -3.62 -7.79
CA PRO A 243 7.16 -4.11 -6.91
C PRO A 243 6.72 -4.12 -5.44
N LEU A 244 7.51 -4.79 -4.58
CA LEU A 244 7.16 -5.06 -3.18
C LEU A 244 6.83 -3.80 -2.38
N ILE A 245 7.76 -2.84 -2.31
CA ILE A 245 7.63 -1.67 -1.43
C ILE A 245 6.48 -0.79 -1.90
N LYS A 246 6.36 -0.56 -3.21
CA LYS A 246 5.25 0.20 -3.78
C LYS A 246 3.89 -0.46 -3.53
N SER A 247 3.82 -1.79 -3.61
CA SER A 247 2.58 -2.54 -3.31
C SER A 247 2.15 -2.37 -1.86
N LEU A 248 3.11 -2.49 -0.92
CA LEU A 248 2.85 -2.29 0.50
C LEU A 248 2.35 -0.87 0.78
N GLU A 249 3.02 0.14 0.23
CA GLU A 249 2.62 1.56 0.37
C GLU A 249 1.20 1.82 -0.20
N GLU A 250 0.94 1.44 -1.46
CA GLU A 250 -0.35 1.67 -2.12
C GLU A 250 -1.47 0.86 -1.47
N GLY A 251 -1.21 -0.40 -1.10
CA GLY A 251 -2.18 -1.27 -0.45
C GLY A 251 -2.58 -0.76 0.93
N TYR A 252 -1.60 -0.34 1.74
CA TYR A 252 -1.84 0.20 3.07
C TYR A 252 -2.73 1.44 2.99
N TRP A 253 -2.40 2.42 2.13
CA TRP A 253 -3.25 3.58 1.89
C TRP A 253 -4.67 3.19 1.46
N ALA A 254 -4.79 2.34 0.44
CA ALA A 254 -6.06 2.01 -0.18
C ALA A 254 -7.05 1.32 0.78
N VAL A 255 -6.59 0.46 1.70
CA VAL A 255 -7.51 -0.20 2.65
C VAL A 255 -8.09 0.78 3.66
N ARG A 256 -7.30 1.77 4.13
CA ARG A 256 -7.81 2.82 5.03
C ARG A 256 -8.75 3.77 4.32
N GLU A 257 -8.42 4.14 3.08
CA GLU A 257 -9.29 4.94 2.22
C GLU A 257 -10.66 4.25 2.04
N VAL A 258 -10.68 2.99 1.60
CA VAL A 258 -11.94 2.22 1.45
C VAL A 258 -12.65 2.05 2.79
N GLY A 259 -11.91 1.79 3.88
CA GLY A 259 -12.48 1.68 5.22
C GLY A 259 -13.18 2.96 5.67
N PHE A 260 -12.57 4.12 5.42
CA PHE A 260 -13.18 5.42 5.68
C PHE A 260 -14.43 5.65 4.83
N GLN A 261 -14.37 5.35 3.53
CA GLN A 261 -15.51 5.50 2.63
C GLN A 261 -16.72 4.65 3.07
N LEU A 262 -16.48 3.40 3.48
CA LEU A 262 -17.51 2.51 4.04
C LEU A 262 -18.11 3.09 5.32
N PHE A 263 -17.26 3.53 6.26
CA PHE A 263 -17.70 4.15 7.50
C PHE A 263 -18.57 5.39 7.24
N ALA A 264 -18.07 6.33 6.45
CA ALA A 264 -18.72 7.61 6.22
C ALA A 264 -20.03 7.42 5.44
N SER A 265 -20.03 6.59 4.39
CA SER A 265 -21.25 6.29 3.62
C SER A 265 -22.33 5.66 4.51
N ASN A 266 -21.98 4.67 5.33
CA ASN A 266 -22.94 3.99 6.19
C ASN A 266 -23.48 4.92 7.30
N ALA A 267 -22.59 5.70 7.93
CA ALA A 267 -22.98 6.63 8.98
C ALA A 267 -23.85 7.79 8.45
N LEU A 268 -23.47 8.40 7.32
CA LEU A 268 -24.22 9.51 6.70
C LEU A 268 -25.58 9.05 6.19
N ASN A 269 -25.66 7.91 5.52
CA ASN A 269 -26.93 7.40 5.02
C ASN A 269 -27.89 7.08 6.17
N HIS A 270 -27.41 6.43 7.24
CA HIS A 270 -28.22 6.18 8.44
C HIS A 270 -28.71 7.49 9.06
N ALA A 271 -27.84 8.48 9.19
CA ALA A 271 -28.19 9.79 9.74
C ALA A 271 -29.27 10.51 8.91
N ARG A 272 -29.02 10.67 7.60
CA ARG A 272 -29.92 11.34 6.65
C ARG A 272 -31.31 10.72 6.63
N LEU A 273 -31.39 9.39 6.72
CA LEU A 273 -32.67 8.66 6.77
C LEU A 273 -33.43 8.85 8.09
N LYS A 274 -32.72 8.93 9.23
CA LYS A 274 -33.34 8.89 10.57
C LYS A 274 -33.64 10.28 11.14
N PHE A 275 -32.74 11.24 10.96
CA PHE A 275 -32.82 12.56 11.61
C PHE A 275 -32.25 13.72 10.80
N GLY A 276 -31.80 13.49 9.56
CA GLY A 276 -31.29 14.53 8.66
C GLY A 276 -29.76 14.60 8.62
N GLU A 277 -29.22 15.75 8.22
CA GLU A 277 -27.77 15.91 8.05
C GLU A 277 -27.04 15.88 9.41
N PRO A 278 -26.06 14.98 9.61
CA PRO A 278 -25.28 14.95 10.84
C PRO A 278 -24.24 16.06 10.87
N GLU A 279 -23.76 16.39 12.07
CA GLU A 279 -22.57 17.21 12.24
C GLU A 279 -21.33 16.35 11.96
N VAL A 280 -20.44 16.85 11.10
CA VAL A 280 -19.16 16.21 10.77
C VAL A 280 -18.03 17.01 11.41
N PHE A 281 -17.25 16.34 12.25
CA PHE A 281 -16.09 16.91 12.93
C PHE A 281 -14.83 16.12 12.55
N ILE A 282 -13.77 16.84 12.16
CA ILE A 282 -12.47 16.27 11.82
C ILE A 282 -11.42 16.86 12.75
N ASP A 283 -10.66 16.00 13.42
CA ASP A 283 -9.51 16.38 14.25
C ASP A 283 -8.23 15.76 13.68
N SER A 284 -7.34 16.61 13.17
CA SER A 284 -5.98 16.24 12.74
C SER A 284 -4.90 16.71 13.71
N SER A 285 -5.28 17.18 14.91
CA SER A 285 -4.34 17.57 15.96
C SER A 285 -3.76 16.38 16.73
N ALA A 286 -4.39 15.21 16.61
CA ALA A 286 -3.89 13.97 17.20
C ALA A 286 -2.66 13.46 16.45
N GLY A 287 -1.56 13.20 17.16
CA GLY A 287 -0.35 12.65 16.53
C GLY A 287 -0.59 11.25 15.97
N GLY A 288 -0.38 11.08 14.66
CA GLY A 288 -0.39 9.78 13.98
C GLY A 288 -1.77 9.29 13.52
N LYS A 289 -2.81 10.11 13.60
CA LYS A 289 -4.14 9.81 13.04
C LYS A 289 -4.95 11.07 12.75
N VAL A 290 -5.89 10.95 11.82
CA VAL A 290 -6.97 11.93 11.61
C VAL A 290 -8.27 11.29 12.08
N LEU A 291 -8.92 11.91 13.07
CA LEU A 291 -10.18 11.43 13.62
C LEU A 291 -11.35 12.10 12.90
N THR A 292 -12.31 11.31 12.42
CA THR A 292 -13.58 11.82 11.89
C THR A 292 -14.72 11.35 12.79
N ARG A 293 -15.53 12.29 13.29
CA ARG A 293 -16.70 12.03 14.12
C ARG A 293 -17.96 12.55 13.44
N LEU A 294 -19.01 11.73 13.44
CA LEU A 294 -20.35 12.07 12.99
C LEU A 294 -21.30 11.99 14.18
N SER A 295 -21.99 13.10 14.45
CA SER A 295 -22.95 13.21 15.55
C SER A 295 -24.26 13.84 15.10
N SER A 296 -25.33 13.66 15.88
CA SER A 296 -26.63 14.26 15.63
C SER A 296 -27.02 15.21 16.74
N LEU A 297 -27.53 16.39 16.38
CA LEU A 297 -28.15 17.32 17.35
C LEU A 297 -29.51 16.82 17.87
N PHE A 298 -30.12 15.85 17.19
CA PHE A 298 -31.46 15.35 17.48
C PHE A 298 -31.47 13.98 18.15
N ASP A 299 -30.33 13.28 18.18
CA ASP A 299 -30.19 11.95 18.76
C ASP A 299 -28.77 11.76 19.33
N ASP A 300 -28.62 11.99 20.64
CA ASP A 300 -27.35 11.85 21.36
C ASP A 300 -26.79 10.41 21.32
N SER A 301 -27.61 9.41 20.98
CA SER A 301 -27.13 8.02 20.81
C SER A 301 -26.40 7.80 19.49
N PHE A 302 -26.56 8.72 18.53
CA PHE A 302 -25.82 8.70 17.29
C PHE A 302 -24.48 9.43 17.46
N ASP A 303 -23.48 8.65 17.82
CA ASP A 303 -22.08 9.05 17.84
C ASP A 303 -21.26 7.97 17.14
N ARG A 304 -20.63 8.35 16.02
CA ARG A 304 -19.86 7.45 15.18
C ARG A 304 -18.50 8.08 14.92
N THR A 305 -17.44 7.33 15.20
CA THR A 305 -16.07 7.81 15.03
C THR A 305 -15.28 6.83 14.19
N TYR A 306 -14.45 7.37 13.31
CA TYR A 306 -13.44 6.64 12.56
C TYR A 306 -12.08 7.26 12.83
N ASP A 307 -11.14 6.42 13.25
CA ASP A 307 -9.74 6.78 13.30
C ASP A 307 -9.12 6.43 11.95
N PHE A 308 -8.57 7.41 11.24
CA PHE A 308 -7.76 7.20 10.05
C PHE A 308 -6.27 7.26 10.46
N PRO A 309 -5.59 6.13 10.66
CA PRO A 309 -4.15 6.13 10.95
C PRO A 309 -3.34 6.86 9.86
N VAL A 310 -2.42 7.71 10.28
CA VAL A 310 -1.43 8.34 9.39
C VAL A 310 -0.09 7.63 9.61
N ALA A 311 0.42 6.97 8.57
CA ALA A 311 1.70 6.29 8.67
C ALA A 311 2.85 7.30 8.87
N PRO A 312 4.00 6.90 9.44
CA PRO A 312 5.16 7.79 9.62
C PRO A 312 5.74 8.34 8.31
N TYR A 313 5.40 7.71 7.18
CA TYR A 313 5.80 8.11 5.83
C TYR A 313 4.69 8.83 5.05
N GLU A 314 3.59 9.21 5.70
CA GLU A 314 2.45 9.91 5.13
C GLU A 314 2.29 11.30 5.75
N SER A 315 1.64 12.21 5.02
CA SER A 315 1.28 13.54 5.53
C SER A 315 -0.17 13.56 6.05
N HIS A 316 -0.40 14.26 7.16
CA HIS A 316 -1.76 14.52 7.64
C HIS A 316 -2.56 15.36 6.61
N ASP A 317 -1.89 16.27 5.90
CA ASP A 317 -2.53 17.10 4.86
C ASP A 317 -3.03 16.25 3.69
N GLN A 318 -2.30 15.20 3.33
CA GLN A 318 -2.72 14.26 2.29
C GLN A 318 -3.99 13.50 2.70
N VAL A 319 -4.05 13.05 3.96
CA VAL A 319 -5.24 12.37 4.51
C VAL A 319 -6.42 13.33 4.57
N LEU A 320 -6.20 14.56 5.03
CA LEU A 320 -7.24 15.59 5.05
C LEU A 320 -7.78 15.90 3.67
N ALA A 321 -6.91 16.01 2.65
CA ALA A 321 -7.34 16.24 1.27
C ALA A 321 -8.20 15.09 0.74
N SER A 322 -7.81 13.84 1.00
CA SER A 322 -8.59 12.65 0.61
C SER A 322 -9.96 12.59 1.31
N ILE A 323 -10.01 12.93 2.60
CA ILE A 323 -11.27 13.02 3.35
C ILE A 323 -12.16 14.14 2.81
N ASP A 324 -11.62 15.35 2.60
CA ASP A 324 -12.37 16.50 2.05
C ASP A 324 -12.93 16.17 0.66
N GLU A 325 -12.12 15.60 -0.25
CA GLU A 325 -12.54 15.16 -1.58
C GLU A 325 -13.73 14.21 -1.48
N PHE A 326 -13.63 13.16 -0.65
CA PHE A 326 -14.73 12.20 -0.48
C PHE A 326 -15.99 12.83 0.14
N LEU A 327 -15.85 13.69 1.15
CA LEU A 327 -16.99 14.38 1.76
C LEU A 327 -17.71 15.29 0.76
N ARG A 328 -16.98 15.94 -0.15
CA ARG A 328 -17.54 16.71 -1.27
C ARG A 328 -18.29 15.80 -2.24
N GLU A 329 -17.71 14.67 -2.62
CA GLU A 329 -18.32 13.71 -3.56
C GLU A 329 -19.67 13.16 -3.05
N ILE A 330 -19.78 12.88 -1.76
CA ILE A 330 -21.01 12.35 -1.14
C ILE A 330 -21.99 13.45 -0.68
N GLY A 331 -21.68 14.71 -1.01
CA GLY A 331 -22.55 15.87 -0.82
C GLY A 331 -22.70 16.32 0.63
N VAL A 332 -21.67 16.18 1.47
CA VAL A 332 -21.62 16.90 2.76
C VAL A 332 -21.46 18.39 2.47
N GLN A 333 -22.20 19.26 3.14
CA GLN A 333 -22.17 20.70 2.87
C GLN A 333 -21.02 21.43 3.56
N ARG A 334 -20.73 21.03 4.80
CA ARG A 334 -19.67 21.61 5.62
C ARG A 334 -19.26 20.65 6.72
N TYR A 335 -18.04 20.80 7.21
CA TYR A 335 -17.55 20.11 8.40
C TYR A 335 -16.75 21.06 9.28
N GLN A 336 -16.61 20.72 10.56
CA GLN A 336 -15.72 21.43 11.47
C GLN A 336 -14.36 20.74 11.46
N LEU A 337 -13.30 21.51 11.23
CA LEU A 337 -11.91 21.04 11.20
C LEU A 337 -11.13 21.63 12.37
N LYS A 338 -10.40 20.77 13.08
CA LYS A 338 -9.42 21.18 14.08
C LYS A 338 -8.04 20.64 13.68
N VAL A 339 -7.10 21.56 13.47
CA VAL A 339 -5.69 21.27 13.17
C VAL A 339 -4.80 21.49 14.40
N ALA A 340 -3.60 20.92 14.41
CA ALA A 340 -2.65 21.10 15.50
C ALA A 340 -2.35 22.60 15.76
N GLY A 341 -2.55 23.05 17.00
CA GLY A 341 -2.28 24.44 17.41
C GLY A 341 -3.29 25.50 16.92
N GLY A 342 -4.35 25.11 16.22
CA GLY A 342 -5.41 26.00 15.74
C GLY A 342 -6.72 25.89 16.53
N GLU A 343 -7.56 26.93 16.42
CA GLU A 343 -8.97 26.84 16.81
C GLU A 343 -9.77 26.04 15.78
N GLY A 344 -10.91 25.47 16.19
CA GLY A 344 -11.80 24.75 15.27
C GLY A 344 -12.44 25.70 14.26
N GLN A 345 -12.26 25.44 12.97
CA GLN A 345 -12.81 26.24 11.87
C GLN A 345 -13.86 25.45 11.08
N PHE A 346 -14.83 26.14 10.48
CA PHE A 346 -15.75 25.52 9.54
C PHE A 346 -15.16 25.53 8.13
N VAL A 347 -15.19 24.38 7.46
CA VAL A 347 -14.83 24.22 6.06
C VAL A 347 -16.10 23.98 5.25
N ASN A 348 -16.31 24.77 4.21
CA ASN A 348 -17.42 24.58 3.27
C ASN A 348 -16.98 23.64 2.14
N CYS A 349 -17.83 22.67 1.83
CA CYS A 349 -17.63 21.70 0.77
C CYS A 349 -18.21 22.16 -0.59
N GLU A 350 -18.84 23.33 -0.64
CA GLU A 350 -19.25 23.96 -1.90
C GLU A 350 -18.01 24.38 -2.72
N ALA A 351 -18.15 24.34 -4.05
CA ALA A 351 -17.11 24.69 -5.01
C ALA A 351 -17.06 26.19 -5.30
#